data_AF-A0A7K3CVG2-F1
#
_entry.id   AF-A0A7K3CVG2-F1
#
_cell.length_a   1.000
_cell.length_b   1.000
_cell.length_c   1.000
_cell.angle_alpha   90.00
_cell.angle_beta   90.00
_cell.angle_gamma   90.00
#
_symmetry.space_group_name_H-M   'P 1'
#
loop_
_entity.id
_entity.type
_entity.pdbx_description
1 polymer ?
#
loop_
_entity_poly.entity_id
_entity_poly.type
_entity_poly.pdbx_seq_one_letter_code
_entity_poly.pdbx_strand_id
1 'polypeptide(L)'
;DALRQLQGHGDMASVGTSAERVVELIGDRAGVCVAAVNGPSSTVISGSPEDVAAVVADAEAAGLRARVIDVGYASHNPQIDALH
;
A
#
# COMPACT_ATOMS: atom_id res chain seq x y z
N ASP A 1 15.85 11.10 5.45
CA ASP A 1 15.50 9.76 4.92
C ASP A 1 14.04 9.43 5.16
N ALA A 2 13.18 9.79 4.21
CA ALA A 2 11.73 9.55 4.24
C ALA A 2 11.35 8.05 4.34
N LEU A 3 12.31 7.15 4.07
CA LEU A 3 12.13 5.70 4.15
C LEU A 3 12.12 5.14 5.59
N ARG A 4 12.63 5.88 6.60
CA ARG A 4 12.67 5.39 7.99
C ARG A 4 11.35 5.55 8.76
N GLN A 5 10.44 6.42 8.32
CA GLN A 5 9.14 6.64 8.99
C GLN A 5 8.07 5.60 8.59
N LEU A 6 8.32 4.79 7.56
CA LEU A 6 7.44 3.69 7.14
C LEU A 6 7.77 2.36 7.86
N GLN A 7 8.61 2.36 8.90
CA GLN A 7 8.94 1.15 9.64
C GLN A 7 7.82 0.79 10.62
N GLY A 8 6.92 -0.10 10.17
CA GLY A 8 6.38 -1.15 11.04
C GLY A 8 4.87 -1.29 11.20
N HIS A 9 4.03 -0.44 10.60
CA HIS A 9 2.58 -0.47 10.90
C HIS A 9 1.65 -0.25 9.69
N GLY A 10 2.17 -0.17 8.47
CA GLY A 10 1.36 0.07 7.28
C GLY A 10 1.61 -0.93 6.17
N ASP A 11 0.54 -1.39 5.53
CA ASP A 11 0.60 -2.17 4.30
C ASP A 11 0.71 -1.25 3.09
N MET A 12 1.14 -1.83 1.97
CA MET A 12 1.10 -1.19 0.66
C MET A 12 0.28 -2.03 -0.30
N ALA A 13 -0.35 -1.39 -1.28
CA ALA A 13 -1.02 -2.10 -2.37
C ALA A 13 -0.82 -1.39 -3.70
N SER A 14 -0.77 -2.17 -4.78
CA SER A 14 -0.80 -1.68 -6.16
C SER A 14 -2.21 -1.79 -6.72
N VAL A 15 -2.74 -0.67 -7.19
CA VAL A 15 -4.04 -0.56 -7.86
C VAL A 15 -3.83 -0.20 -9.33
N GLY A 16 -4.46 -0.96 -10.22
CA GLY A 16 -4.34 -0.88 -11.66
C GLY A 16 -5.23 0.21 -12.28
N THR A 17 -5.10 1.44 -11.79
CA THR A 17 -5.83 2.60 -12.29
C THR A 17 -5.02 3.88 -12.08
N SER A 18 -5.57 5.03 -12.48
CA SER A 18 -4.90 6.34 -12.34
C SER A 18 -4.94 6.84 -10.89
N ALA A 19 -4.10 7.83 -10.57
CA ALA A 19 -4.05 8.40 -9.23
C ALA A 19 -5.38 9.07 -8.84
N GLU A 20 -6.04 9.74 -9.78
CA GLU A 20 -7.33 10.40 -9.59
C GLU A 20 -8.40 9.39 -9.19
N ARG A 21 -8.47 8.27 -9.91
CA ARG A 21 -9.43 7.21 -9.61
C ARG A 21 -9.10 6.49 -8.31
N VAL A 22 -7.82 6.35 -7.96
CA VAL A 22 -7.42 5.84 -6.63
C VAL A 22 -7.86 6.78 -5.51
N VAL A 23 -7.74 8.09 -5.67
CA VAL A 23 -8.23 9.06 -4.66
C VAL A 23 -9.74 8.91 -4.46
N GLU A 24 -10.50 8.69 -5.52
CA GLU A 24 -11.95 8.40 -5.42
C GLU A 24 -12.24 7.08 -4.68
N LEU A 25 -11.42 6.05 -4.88
CA LEU A 25 -11.53 4.77 -4.16
C LEU A 25 -11.14 4.88 -2.67
N ILE A 26 -10.17 5.73 -2.34
CA ILE A 26 -9.78 6.01 -0.95
C ILE A 26 -10.92 6.73 -0.22
N GLY A 27 -11.58 7.68 -0.88
CA GLY A 27 -12.67 8.47 -0.28
C GLY A 27 -12.21 9.19 0.98
N ASP A 28 -12.99 9.07 2.06
CA ASP A 28 -12.73 9.74 3.34
C ASP A 28 -11.79 8.96 4.29
N ARG A 29 -11.18 7.86 3.82
CA ARG A 29 -10.28 7.03 4.64
C ARG A 29 -8.95 7.76 4.88
N ALA A 30 -8.86 8.51 5.97
CA ALA A 30 -7.65 9.23 6.36
C ALA A 30 -6.42 8.33 6.61
N GLY A 31 -6.64 7.02 6.82
CA GLY A 31 -5.59 6.03 7.06
C GLY A 31 -4.86 5.54 5.81
N VAL A 32 -5.24 5.98 4.60
CA VAL A 32 -4.61 5.57 3.32
C VAL A 32 -4.26 6.79 2.49
N CYS A 33 -3.08 6.77 1.89
CA CYS A 33 -2.64 7.77 0.94
C CYS A 33 -2.02 7.13 -0.31
N VAL A 34 -1.92 7.91 -1.38
CA VAL A 34 -1.13 7.54 -2.56
C VAL A 34 0.36 7.62 -2.19
N ALA A 35 1.03 6.48 -2.25
CA ALA A 35 2.46 6.36 -1.99
C ALA A 35 3.31 6.62 -3.24
N ALA A 36 2.85 6.17 -4.41
CA ALA A 36 3.54 6.37 -5.68
C ALA A 36 2.58 6.29 -6.88
N VAL A 37 2.90 7.02 -7.95
CA VAL A 37 2.23 6.91 -9.25
C VAL A 37 3.23 6.34 -10.24
N ASN A 38 3.11 5.06 -10.56
CA ASN A 38 4.05 4.33 -11.42
C ASN A 38 3.69 4.48 -12.91
N GLY A 39 2.48 4.95 -13.23
CA GLY A 39 2.04 5.21 -14.59
C GLY A 39 0.55 5.56 -14.66
N PRO A 40 0.00 5.81 -15.86
CA PRO A 40 -1.41 6.23 -16.04
C PRO A 40 -2.43 5.18 -15.60
N SER A 41 -2.01 3.92 -15.43
CA SER A 41 -2.85 2.80 -14.99
C SER A 41 -2.23 2.00 -13.85
N SER A 42 -1.32 2.61 -13.08
CA SER A 42 -0.62 1.94 -11.98
C SER A 42 -0.28 2.94 -10.88
N THR A 43 -1.00 2.82 -9.76
CA THR A 43 -0.81 3.64 -8.56
C THR A 43 -0.60 2.73 -7.36
N VAL A 44 0.26 3.15 -6.45
CA VAL A 44 0.56 2.46 -5.20
C VAL A 44 -0.02 3.28 -4.06
N ILE A 45 -0.71 2.62 -3.14
CA ILE A 45 -1.20 3.20 -1.89
C ILE A 45 -0.42 2.63 -0.71
N SER A 46 -0.39 3.39 0.37
CA SER A 46 0.13 2.95 1.67
C SER A 46 -0.81 3.42 2.77
N GLY A 47 -0.95 2.62 3.82
CA GLY A 47 -1.84 2.95 4.93
C GLY A 47 -1.95 1.85 5.95
N SER A 48 -2.93 1.95 6.85
CA SER A 48 -3.26 0.87 7.78
C SER A 48 -3.61 -0.43 7.01
N PRO A 49 -3.28 -1.62 7.52
CA PRO A 49 -3.65 -2.88 6.87
C PRO A 49 -5.14 -3.00 6.57
N GLU A 50 -6.00 -2.57 7.50
CA GLU A 50 -7.46 -2.64 7.32
C GLU A 50 -7.94 -1.74 6.19
N ASP A 51 -7.45 -0.50 6.12
CA ASP A 51 -7.91 0.45 5.12
C ASP A 51 -7.32 0.12 3.74
N VAL A 52 -6.06 -0.32 3.68
CA VAL A 52 -5.45 -0.80 2.43
C VAL A 52 -6.21 -2.01 1.89
N ALA A 53 -6.53 -3.00 2.73
CA ALA A 53 -7.31 -4.15 2.32
C ALA A 53 -8.70 -3.77 1.81
N ALA A 54 -9.35 -2.79 2.46
CA ALA A 54 -10.65 -2.32 2.05
C ALA A 54 -10.61 -1.57 0.71
N VAL A 55 -9.61 -0.71 0.46
CA VAL A 55 -9.43 -0.06 -0.85
C VAL A 55 -9.14 -1.09 -1.94
N VAL A 56 -8.38 -2.15 -1.64
CA VAL A 56 -8.16 -3.28 -2.56
C VAL A 56 -9.49 -3.97 -2.90
N ALA A 57 -10.31 -4.28 -1.90
CA ALA A 57 -11.61 -4.90 -2.11
C ALA A 57 -12.57 -4.02 -2.95
N ASP A 58 -12.61 -2.71 -2.67
CA ASP A 58 -13.42 -1.75 -3.43
C ASP A 58 -12.95 -1.67 -4.90
N ALA A 59 -11.64 -1.70 -5.13
CA ALA A 59 -11.06 -1.73 -6.47
C ALA A 59 -11.41 -3.04 -7.22
N GLU A 60 -11.30 -4.19 -6.56
CA GLU A 60 -11.67 -5.49 -7.12
C GLU A 60 -13.16 -5.57 -7.45
N ALA A 61 -14.03 -5.07 -6.56
CA ALA A 61 -15.47 -4.96 -6.80
C ALA A 61 -15.81 -4.06 -8.01
N ALA A 62 -14.98 -3.05 -8.27
CA ALA A 62 -15.06 -2.21 -9.46
C ALA A 62 -14.42 -2.84 -10.72
N GLY A 63 -13.94 -4.10 -10.64
CA GLY A 63 -13.32 -4.81 -11.76
C GLY A 63 -11.89 -4.38 -12.06
N LEU A 64 -11.23 -3.66 -11.15
CA LEU A 64 -9.86 -3.22 -11.29
C LEU A 64 -8.90 -4.28 -10.73
N ARG A 65 -7.70 -4.36 -11.31
CA ARG A 65 -6.62 -5.16 -10.73
C ARG A 65 -6.10 -4.45 -9.48
N ALA A 66 -6.24 -5.04 -8.31
CA ALA A 66 -5.59 -4.58 -7.10
C ALA A 66 -4.84 -5.74 -6.42
N ARG A 67 -3.77 -5.44 -5.68
CA ARG A 67 -3.01 -6.43 -4.92
C ARG A 67 -2.25 -5.78 -3.79
N VAL A 68 -2.33 -6.35 -2.59
CA VAL A 68 -1.42 -6.02 -1.49
C VAL A 68 0.00 -6.37 -1.93
N ILE A 69 0.92 -5.44 -1.74
CA ILE A 69 2.35 -5.63 -1.91
C ILE A 69 2.84 -6.15 -0.58
N ASP A 70 3.32 -7.38 -0.55
CA ASP A 70 4.00 -7.94 0.60
C ASP A 70 5.34 -7.20 0.75
N VAL A 71 5.28 -6.00 1.35
CA VAL A 71 6.47 -5.27 1.81
C VAL A 71 6.93 -6.00 3.05
N GLY A 72 7.66 -7.09 2.84
CA GLY A 72 8.23 -7.93 3.90
C GLY A 72 9.09 -7.12 4.87
N TYR A 73 8.46 -6.43 5.82
CA TYR A 73 9.06 -5.93 7.06
C TYR A 73 8.85 -6.93 8.21
N ALA A 74 8.68 -8.21 7.86
CA ALA A 74 9.22 -9.32 8.63
C ALA A 74 10.71 -9.60 8.29
N SER A 75 11.40 -8.67 7.61
CA SER A 75 12.86 -8.75 7.40
C SER A 75 13.69 -8.22 8.58
N HIS A 76 13.05 -7.85 9.69
CA HIS A 76 13.66 -7.97 11.01
C HIS A 76 12.81 -8.89 11.88
N ASN A 77 12.83 -10.17 11.52
CA ASN A 77 12.91 -11.20 12.55
C ASN A 77 14.11 -10.80 13.45
N PRO A 78 13.99 -10.69 14.78
CA PRO A 78 15.13 -10.40 15.69
C PRO A 78 16.11 -11.60 15.78
N GLN A 79 16.33 -12.29 14.67
CA GLN A 79 17.11 -13.52 14.58
C GLN A 79 18.22 -13.47 13.51
N ILE A 80 18.49 -12.31 12.93
CA ILE A 80 19.76 -12.06 12.22
C ILE A 80 20.36 -10.76 12.78
N ASP A 81 20.71 -10.84 14.07
CA ASP A 81 21.83 -10.10 14.66
C ASP A 81 22.85 -11.13 15.15
N ALA A 82 23.30 -11.97 14.21
CA ALA A 82 24.37 -12.93 14.42
C ALA A 82 25.03 -13.22 13.08
N LEU A 83 26.02 -12.37 12.74
CA LEU A 83 27.15 -12.55 11.81
C LEU A 83 27.40 -11.26 11.00
N HIS A 84 27.96 -10.23 11.63
CA HIS A 84 29.39 -9.88 11.64
C HIS A 84 29.60 -8.46 12.18
#